data_AF-A0A520A6K1-F1
#
_entry.id   AF-A0A520A6K1-F1
#
_cell.length_a   1.000
_cell.length_b   1.000
_cell.length_c   1.000
_cell.angle_alpha   90.00
_cell.angle_beta   90.00
_cell.angle_gamma   90.00
#
_symmetry.space_group_name_H-M   'P 1'
#
loop_
_entity.id
_entity.type
_entity.pdbx_description
1 polymer ?
#
loop_
_entity_poly.entity_id
_entity_poly.type
_entity_poly.pdbx_seq_one_letter_code
_entity_poly.pdbx_strand_id
1 'polypeptide(L)'
;MSTKIIRFIFFGNYFVGILAVALTLEASFQLRLPFNSLNYYLLLFLAPTIYYTYAYNKVSTQPSTTNPRTQWYFEHKKLINISQLVLFVLCVILAVNLLYQNLQHFLALPAIYWAAIITVVVAAALYYGLLPKSFLKFNLRNTGWLKAFVIGFVWACCANVLPLIMLKIETGIDYHDSVLWTWLFVKNWMFCTVNAIIFDIKDYPTDANKHLRTFVVRYGLRKTIFSILIPLL
;
A
#
# COMPACT_ATOMS: atom_id res chain seq x y z
N MET A 1 -6.36 28.35 8.52
CA MET A 1 -5.40 27.86 7.50
C MET A 1 -4.91 26.44 7.79
N SER A 2 -4.46 26.13 9.03
CA SER A 2 -3.97 24.79 9.42
C SER A 2 -4.92 23.63 9.05
N THR A 3 -6.23 23.76 9.30
CA THR A 3 -7.23 22.73 8.96
C THR A 3 -7.38 22.44 7.46
N LYS A 4 -7.11 23.43 6.58
CA LYS A 4 -7.14 23.24 5.12
C LYS A 4 -5.94 22.44 4.63
N ILE A 5 -4.76 22.72 5.19
CA ILE A 5 -3.52 22.00 4.85
C ILE A 5 -3.59 20.54 5.33
N ILE A 6 -4.06 20.31 6.56
CA ILE A 6 -4.27 18.96 7.09
C ILE A 6 -5.23 18.18 6.19
N ARG A 7 -6.39 18.75 5.85
CA ARG A 7 -7.34 18.11 4.93
C ARG A 7 -6.71 17.81 3.58
N PHE A 8 -5.91 18.71 3.02
CA PHE A 8 -5.21 18.47 1.76
C PHE A 8 -4.27 17.26 1.84
N ILE A 9 -3.43 17.18 2.89
CA ILE A 9 -2.47 16.09 3.07
C ILE A 9 -3.18 14.73 3.26
N PHE A 10 -4.19 14.68 4.12
CA PHE A 10 -4.91 13.44 4.43
C PHE A 10 -5.89 13.03 3.32
N PHE A 11 -6.65 13.96 2.76
CA PHE A 11 -7.61 13.64 1.71
C PHE A 11 -6.89 13.35 0.39
N GLY A 12 -5.81 14.06 0.07
CA GLY A 12 -4.93 13.78 -1.06
C GLY A 12 -4.02 12.56 -0.91
N ASN A 13 -4.16 11.78 0.17
CA ASN A 13 -3.38 10.56 0.45
C ASN A 13 -1.86 10.72 0.49
N TYR A 14 -1.32 11.94 0.53
CA TYR A 14 0.13 12.17 0.63
C TYR A 14 0.72 11.54 1.89
N PHE A 15 -0.04 11.54 2.98
CA PHE A 15 0.35 10.86 4.22
C PHE A 15 0.62 9.36 4.01
N VAL A 16 -0.13 8.70 3.14
CA VAL A 16 0.05 7.26 2.84
C VAL A 16 1.39 7.03 2.12
N GLY A 17 1.77 7.91 1.20
CA GLY A 17 3.10 7.88 0.57
C GLY A 17 4.24 8.14 1.57
N ILE A 18 4.05 9.08 2.51
CA ILE A 18 5.03 9.33 3.57
C ILE A 18 5.24 8.09 4.44
N LEU A 19 4.15 7.42 4.83
CA LEU A 19 4.23 6.18 5.61
C LEU A 19 4.97 5.07 4.85
N ALA A 20 4.75 4.95 3.54
CA ALA A 20 5.47 3.99 2.70
C ALA A 20 6.99 4.20 2.79
N VAL A 21 7.43 5.44 2.60
CA VAL A 21 8.86 5.80 2.67
C VAL A 21 9.39 5.62 4.10
N ALA A 22 8.64 6.05 5.12
CA ALA A 22 9.07 5.95 6.51
C ALA A 22 9.26 4.50 6.98
N LEU A 23 8.33 3.60 6.64
CA LEU A 23 8.44 2.17 6.95
C LEU A 23 9.65 1.52 6.27
N THR A 24 9.91 1.89 5.01
CA THR A 24 11.10 1.41 4.29
C THR A 24 12.39 1.93 4.89
N LEU A 25 12.46 3.22 5.25
CA LEU A 25 13.64 3.80 5.90
C LEU A 25 13.90 3.17 7.28
N GLU A 26 12.84 2.93 8.06
CA GLU A 26 12.94 2.25 9.35
C GLU A 26 13.51 0.84 9.18
N ALA A 27 12.99 0.06 8.21
CA ALA A 27 13.47 -1.29 7.92
C ALA A 27 14.94 -1.28 7.48
N SER A 28 15.32 -0.41 6.54
CA SER A 28 16.70 -0.27 6.08
C SER A 28 17.65 0.12 7.22
N PHE A 29 17.23 1.01 8.11
CA PHE A 29 18.02 1.40 9.29
C PHE A 29 18.20 0.24 10.28
N GLN A 30 17.13 -0.50 10.58
CA GLN A 30 17.19 -1.66 11.49
C GLN A 30 18.06 -2.79 10.92
N LEU A 31 18.04 -2.99 9.60
CA LEU A 31 18.88 -3.97 8.91
C LEU A 31 20.31 -3.47 8.67
N ARG A 32 20.62 -2.21 9.04
CA ARG A 32 21.91 -1.54 8.82
C ARG A 32 22.35 -1.56 7.35
N LEU A 33 21.38 -1.40 6.45
CA LEU A 33 21.59 -1.36 5.02
C LEU A 33 21.84 0.07 4.55
N PRO A 34 22.62 0.27 3.47
CA PRO A 34 22.66 1.54 2.79
C PRO A 34 21.28 1.88 2.21
N PHE A 35 21.00 3.17 2.09
CA PHE A 35 19.73 3.64 1.52
C PHE A 35 19.74 3.52 -0.01
N ASN A 36 18.58 3.18 -0.57
CA ASN A 36 18.34 3.23 -2.00
C ASN A 36 18.42 4.65 -2.58
N SER A 37 18.39 4.77 -3.90
CA SER A 37 18.36 6.07 -4.57
C SER A 37 17.14 6.91 -4.18
N LEU A 38 17.29 8.24 -4.28
CA LEU A 38 16.18 9.16 -4.12
C LEU A 38 15.02 8.86 -5.09
N ASN A 39 15.36 8.43 -6.32
CA ASN A 39 14.38 8.04 -7.33
C ASN A 39 13.46 6.92 -6.85
N TYR A 40 14.02 5.89 -6.20
CA TYR A 40 13.25 4.80 -5.62
C TYR A 40 12.27 5.29 -4.54
N TYR A 41 12.71 6.13 -3.61
CA TYR A 41 11.84 6.67 -2.56
C TYR A 41 10.75 7.58 -3.11
N LEU A 42 11.05 8.37 -4.15
CA LEU A 42 10.04 9.17 -4.84
C LEU A 42 8.99 8.29 -5.51
N LEU A 43 9.38 7.19 -6.14
CA LEU A 43 8.42 6.23 -6.71
C LEU A 43 7.56 5.57 -5.64
N LEU A 44 8.18 5.15 -4.53
CA LEU A 44 7.49 4.55 -3.39
C LEU A 44 6.48 5.52 -2.75
N PHE A 45 6.76 6.82 -2.77
CA PHE A 45 5.83 7.85 -2.34
C PHE A 45 4.69 8.09 -3.36
N LEU A 46 5.03 8.23 -4.64
CA LEU A 46 4.10 8.61 -5.70
C LEU A 46 3.07 7.51 -6.00
N ALA A 47 3.50 6.26 -6.13
CA ALA A 47 2.66 5.15 -6.53
C ALA A 47 1.40 4.96 -5.63
N PRO A 48 1.53 4.81 -4.30
CA PRO A 48 0.36 4.70 -3.42
C PRO A 48 -0.45 6.01 -3.39
N THR A 49 0.20 7.18 -3.40
CA THR A 49 -0.49 8.48 -3.41
C THR A 49 -1.42 8.62 -4.61
N ILE A 50 -0.93 8.25 -5.81
CA ILE A 50 -1.73 8.24 -7.05
C ILE A 50 -2.84 7.20 -6.94
N TYR A 51 -2.50 5.97 -6.57
CA TYR A 51 -3.45 4.87 -6.50
C TYR A 51 -4.66 5.19 -5.61
N TYR A 52 -4.42 5.60 -4.36
CA TYR A 52 -5.49 5.89 -3.42
C TYR A 52 -6.27 7.13 -3.84
N THR A 53 -5.62 8.17 -4.33
CA THR A 53 -6.32 9.38 -4.76
C THR A 53 -7.22 9.12 -5.97
N TYR A 54 -6.77 8.31 -6.93
CA TYR A 54 -7.60 7.84 -8.03
C TYR A 54 -8.83 7.04 -7.52
N ALA A 55 -8.63 6.12 -6.58
CA ALA A 55 -9.71 5.30 -6.03
C ALA A 55 -10.80 6.15 -5.34
N TYR A 56 -10.41 7.15 -4.53
CA TYR A 56 -11.37 8.04 -3.88
C TYR A 56 -12.05 9.01 -4.85
N ASN A 57 -11.32 9.51 -5.85
CA ASN A 57 -11.86 10.41 -6.87
C ASN A 57 -12.94 9.73 -7.72
N LYS A 58 -12.73 8.45 -8.08
CA LYS A 58 -13.69 7.68 -8.90
C LYS A 58 -15.04 7.46 -8.19
N VAL A 59 -15.04 7.34 -6.87
CA VAL A 59 -16.27 7.11 -6.07
C VAL A 59 -16.99 8.43 -5.75
N SER A 60 -16.31 9.57 -5.84
CA SER A 60 -16.84 10.89 -5.46
C SER A 60 -17.56 11.58 -6.64
N THR A 61 -18.59 10.92 -7.18
CA THR A 61 -19.37 11.43 -8.33
C THR A 61 -20.51 12.36 -7.94
N GLN A 62 -20.97 12.28 -6.69
CA GLN A 62 -22.08 13.08 -6.16
C GLN A 62 -21.65 13.81 -4.87
N PRO A 63 -22.25 14.98 -4.59
CA PRO A 63 -22.02 15.67 -3.33
C PRO A 63 -22.54 14.81 -2.16
N SER A 64 -21.72 14.65 -1.12
CA SER A 64 -22.08 13.93 0.09
C SER A 64 -22.14 14.90 1.26
N THR A 65 -23.24 14.91 1.98
CA THR A 65 -23.40 15.69 3.22
C THR A 65 -22.86 14.97 4.45
N THR A 66 -22.64 13.66 4.35
CA THR A 66 -22.23 12.79 5.47
C THR A 66 -20.73 12.53 5.50
N ASN A 67 -20.06 12.55 4.35
CA ASN A 67 -18.63 12.28 4.26
C ASN A 67 -17.84 13.52 3.78
N PRO A 68 -17.12 14.22 4.69
CA PRO A 68 -16.38 15.43 4.34
C PRO A 68 -15.25 15.17 3.34
N ARG A 69 -14.74 13.94 3.25
CA ARG A 69 -13.73 13.55 2.26
C ARG A 69 -14.35 13.50 0.87
N THR A 70 -15.49 12.83 0.72
CA THR A 70 -16.20 12.73 -0.57
C THR A 70 -16.62 14.11 -1.07
N GLN A 71 -17.12 14.97 -0.17
CA GLN A 71 -17.44 16.36 -0.51
C GLN A 71 -16.21 17.12 -1.01
N TRP A 72 -15.06 17.01 -0.33
CA TRP A 72 -13.83 17.69 -0.74
C TRP A 72 -13.36 17.26 -2.14
N TYR A 73 -13.42 15.95 -2.45
CA TYR A 73 -13.08 15.43 -3.77
C TYR A 73 -14.02 15.95 -4.86
N PHE A 74 -15.32 16.07 -4.56
CA PHE A 74 -16.30 16.63 -5.49
C PHE A 74 -16.01 18.11 -5.79
N GLU A 75 -15.77 18.92 -4.75
CA GLU A 75 -15.48 20.36 -4.87
C GLU A 75 -14.17 20.64 -5.62
N HIS A 76 -13.13 19.82 -5.41
CA HIS A 76 -11.78 20.06 -5.94
C HIS A 76 -11.43 19.16 -7.14
N LYS A 77 -12.43 18.54 -7.78
CA LYS A 77 -12.24 17.50 -8.80
C LYS A 77 -11.28 17.88 -9.93
N LYS A 78 -11.37 19.12 -10.45
CA LYS A 78 -10.49 19.61 -11.51
C LYS A 78 -9.02 19.69 -11.05
N LEU A 79 -8.80 20.26 -9.86
CA LEU A 79 -7.46 20.35 -9.25
C LEU A 79 -6.88 18.96 -9.02
N ILE A 80 -7.68 18.04 -8.49
CA ILE A 80 -7.25 16.66 -8.22
C ILE A 80 -6.87 15.97 -9.53
N ASN A 81 -7.69 16.04 -10.58
CA ASN A 81 -7.37 15.42 -11.86
C ASN A 81 -6.07 15.95 -12.47
N ILE A 82 -5.84 17.27 -12.45
CA ILE A 82 -4.60 17.88 -12.94
C ILE A 82 -3.41 17.42 -12.09
N SER A 83 -3.52 17.47 -10.77
CA SER A 83 -2.45 17.03 -9.86
C SER A 83 -2.11 15.55 -10.08
N GLN A 84 -3.11 14.70 -10.26
CA GLN A 84 -2.93 13.27 -10.50
C GLN A 84 -2.26 13.00 -11.85
N LEU A 85 -2.60 13.78 -12.89
CA LEU A 85 -1.92 13.68 -14.18
C LEU A 85 -0.44 14.07 -14.06
N VAL A 86 -0.13 15.18 -13.39
CA VAL A 86 1.25 15.63 -13.17
C VAL A 86 2.04 14.61 -12.36
N LEU A 87 1.48 14.12 -11.24
CA LEU A 87 2.13 13.10 -10.42
C LEU A 87 2.33 11.78 -11.18
N PHE A 88 1.37 11.39 -12.01
CA PHE A 88 1.47 10.19 -12.84
C PHE A 88 2.58 10.32 -13.88
N VAL A 89 2.64 11.44 -14.61
CA VAL A 89 3.72 11.71 -15.58
C VAL A 89 5.08 11.69 -14.88
N LEU A 90 5.20 12.34 -13.72
CA LEU A 90 6.43 12.31 -12.93
C LEU A 90 6.80 10.88 -12.50
N CYS A 91 5.83 10.10 -12.04
CA CYS A 91 6.02 8.70 -11.65
C CYS A 91 6.53 7.85 -12.82
N VAL A 92 5.98 8.04 -14.03
CA VAL A 92 6.42 7.33 -15.23
C VAL A 92 7.85 7.73 -15.62
N ILE A 93 8.16 9.04 -15.60
CA ILE A 93 9.51 9.54 -15.91
C ILE A 93 10.54 8.94 -14.94
N LEU A 94 10.26 8.93 -13.64
CA LEU A 94 11.15 8.36 -12.63
C LEU A 94 11.31 6.85 -12.80
N ALA A 95 10.23 6.13 -13.12
CA ALA A 95 10.28 4.69 -13.34
C ALA A 95 11.12 4.33 -14.57
N VAL A 96 10.93 5.06 -15.67
CA VAL A 96 11.72 4.89 -16.91
C VAL A 96 13.19 5.24 -16.66
N ASN A 97 13.46 6.33 -15.94
CA ASN A 97 14.83 6.73 -15.61
C ASN A 97 15.54 5.66 -14.77
N LEU A 98 14.87 5.14 -13.73
CA LEU A 98 15.41 4.11 -12.85
C LEU A 98 15.67 2.79 -13.59
N LEU A 99 14.73 2.39 -14.47
CA LEU A 99 14.88 1.20 -15.29
C LEU A 99 16.01 1.35 -16.32
N TYR A 100 16.11 2.51 -16.98
CA TYR A 100 17.16 2.76 -17.96
C TYR A 100 18.55 2.71 -17.33
N GLN A 101 18.73 3.31 -16.16
CA GLN A 101 20.01 3.30 -15.43
C GLN A 101 20.43 1.89 -14.99
N ASN A 102 19.47 1.05 -14.61
CA ASN A 102 19.74 -0.25 -14.01
C ASN A 102 19.31 -1.44 -14.89
N LEU A 103 19.13 -1.24 -16.20
CA LEU A 103 18.53 -2.23 -17.09
C LEU A 103 19.31 -3.56 -17.10
N GLN A 104 20.63 -3.47 -17.15
CA GLN A 104 21.49 -4.67 -17.15
C GLN A 104 21.40 -5.44 -15.83
N HIS A 105 21.45 -4.73 -14.70
CA HIS A 105 21.32 -5.34 -13.37
C HIS A 105 19.93 -5.93 -13.12
N PHE A 106 18.89 -5.28 -13.66
CA PHE A 106 17.52 -5.77 -13.60
C PHE A 106 17.33 -7.08 -14.39
N LEU A 107 17.91 -7.19 -15.58
CA LEU A 107 17.85 -8.42 -16.39
C LEU A 107 18.71 -9.55 -15.83
N ALA A 108 19.84 -9.21 -15.19
CA ALA A 108 20.74 -10.17 -14.55
C ALA A 108 20.29 -10.61 -13.14
N LEU A 109 19.12 -10.15 -12.69
CA LEU A 109 18.61 -10.41 -11.35
C LEU A 109 18.35 -11.93 -11.14
N PRO A 110 18.82 -12.53 -10.04
CA PRO A 110 18.61 -13.96 -9.79
C PRO A 110 17.14 -14.35 -9.72
N ALA A 111 16.82 -15.59 -10.11
CA ALA A 111 15.44 -16.09 -10.22
C ALA A 111 14.61 -15.96 -8.92
N ILE A 112 15.26 -16.01 -7.75
CA ILE A 112 14.58 -15.85 -6.45
C ILE A 112 13.93 -14.46 -6.30
N TYR A 113 14.59 -13.40 -6.81
CA TYR A 113 14.03 -12.05 -6.75
C TYR A 113 12.87 -11.89 -7.73
N TRP A 114 12.94 -12.52 -8.91
CA TRP A 114 11.82 -12.58 -9.85
C TRP A 114 10.61 -13.29 -9.23
N ALA A 115 10.83 -14.41 -8.53
CA ALA A 115 9.77 -15.10 -7.80
C ALA A 115 9.15 -14.20 -6.71
N ALA A 116 9.97 -13.41 -6.01
CA ALA A 116 9.49 -12.43 -5.04
C ALA A 116 8.63 -11.34 -5.71
N ILE A 117 9.10 -10.73 -6.81
CA ILE A 117 8.34 -9.72 -7.58
C ILE A 117 6.99 -10.29 -8.03
N ILE A 118 6.98 -11.48 -8.63
CA ILE A 118 5.76 -12.16 -9.08
C ILE A 118 4.81 -12.38 -7.91
N THR A 119 5.32 -12.81 -6.75
CA THR A 119 4.51 -13.02 -5.54
C THR A 119 3.82 -11.72 -5.10
N VAL A 120 4.54 -10.60 -5.08
CA VAL A 120 3.98 -9.29 -4.73
C VAL A 120 2.90 -8.86 -5.74
N VAL A 121 3.19 -9.00 -7.03
CA VAL A 121 2.26 -8.64 -8.11
C VAL A 121 0.99 -9.49 -8.06
N VAL A 122 1.11 -10.80 -7.86
CA VAL A 122 -0.02 -11.71 -7.72
C VAL A 122 -0.84 -11.37 -6.49
N ALA A 123 -0.21 -11.13 -5.33
CA ALA A 123 -0.91 -10.73 -4.12
C ALA A 123 -1.70 -9.42 -4.31
N ALA A 124 -1.09 -8.42 -4.97
CA ALA A 124 -1.76 -7.17 -5.29
C ALA A 124 -2.92 -7.36 -6.29
N ALA A 125 -2.74 -8.17 -7.33
CA ALA A 125 -3.77 -8.47 -8.33
C ALA A 125 -4.97 -9.20 -7.72
N LEU A 126 -4.70 -10.15 -6.82
CA LEU A 126 -5.71 -10.89 -6.06
C LEU A 126 -6.52 -9.98 -5.13
N TYR A 127 -5.85 -9.03 -4.47
CA TYR A 127 -6.51 -8.06 -3.59
C TYR A 127 -7.41 -7.08 -4.36
N TYR A 128 -6.90 -6.49 -5.44
CA TYR A 128 -7.64 -5.49 -6.20
C TYR A 128 -8.63 -6.07 -7.22
N GLY A 129 -8.63 -7.40 -7.39
CA GLY A 129 -9.50 -8.08 -8.32
C GLY A 129 -9.22 -7.70 -9.78
N LEU A 130 -7.95 -7.45 -10.10
CA LEU A 130 -7.49 -7.08 -11.45
C LEU A 130 -7.49 -8.28 -12.41
N LEU A 131 -7.61 -9.50 -11.89
CA LEU A 131 -7.72 -10.70 -12.68
C LEU A 131 -9.15 -10.83 -13.26
N PRO A 132 -9.29 -11.17 -14.57
CA PRO A 132 -10.59 -11.38 -15.18
C PRO A 132 -11.39 -12.43 -14.40
N LYS A 133 -12.68 -12.16 -14.18
CA LYS A 133 -13.60 -13.10 -13.49
C LYS A 133 -13.68 -14.48 -14.15
N SER A 134 -13.22 -14.65 -15.38
CA SER A 134 -13.15 -15.95 -16.06
C SER A 134 -11.99 -16.83 -15.59
N PHE A 135 -10.90 -16.24 -15.09
CA PHE A 135 -9.71 -17.00 -14.69
C PHE A 135 -9.77 -17.44 -13.22
N LEU A 136 -10.28 -16.56 -12.34
CA LEU A 136 -10.47 -16.86 -10.91
C LEU A 136 -11.75 -16.17 -10.40
N LYS A 137 -12.74 -16.95 -9.96
CA LYS A 137 -13.96 -16.43 -9.28
C LYS A 137 -13.67 -15.88 -7.86
N PHE A 138 -12.43 -16.00 -7.38
CA PHE A 138 -12.00 -15.54 -6.07
C PHE A 138 -11.56 -14.07 -6.13
N ASN A 139 -12.46 -13.15 -5.79
CA ASN A 139 -12.08 -11.76 -5.51
C ASN A 139 -11.82 -11.63 -4.00
N LEU A 140 -10.54 -11.57 -3.60
CA LEU A 140 -10.18 -11.53 -2.18
C LEU A 140 -10.67 -10.26 -1.47
N ARG A 141 -11.00 -9.21 -2.23
CA ARG A 141 -11.68 -8.01 -1.72
C ARG A 141 -13.02 -8.33 -1.05
N ASN A 142 -13.71 -9.38 -1.50
CA ASN A 142 -15.01 -9.81 -0.96
C ASN A 142 -14.88 -10.91 0.10
N THR A 143 -13.70 -11.52 0.27
CA THR A 143 -13.42 -12.49 1.34
C THR A 143 -13.00 -11.72 2.60
N GLY A 144 -13.99 -11.36 3.42
CA GLY A 144 -13.89 -10.20 4.30
C GLY A 144 -12.81 -10.18 5.38
N TRP A 145 -12.31 -11.32 5.90
CA TRP A 145 -11.22 -11.34 6.89
C TRP A 145 -9.84 -11.46 6.25
N LEU A 146 -9.74 -12.22 5.15
CA LEU A 146 -8.50 -12.44 4.41
C LEU A 146 -8.01 -11.14 3.73
N LYS A 147 -8.93 -10.23 3.39
CA LYS A 147 -8.59 -8.95 2.76
C LYS A 147 -7.55 -8.15 3.58
N ALA A 148 -7.67 -8.15 4.91
CA ALA A 148 -6.79 -7.39 5.79
C ALA A 148 -5.36 -7.97 5.80
N PHE A 149 -5.22 -9.29 5.80
CA PHE A 149 -3.92 -9.95 5.74
C PHE A 149 -3.24 -9.76 4.38
N VAL A 150 -4.00 -9.80 3.28
CA VAL A 150 -3.44 -9.64 1.93
C VAL A 150 -2.95 -8.21 1.71
N ILE A 151 -3.73 -7.19 2.10
CA ILE A 151 -3.27 -5.80 1.99
C ILE A 151 -2.08 -5.55 2.92
N GLY A 152 -2.12 -6.12 4.14
CA GLY A 152 -0.97 -6.07 5.05
C GLY A 152 0.29 -6.68 4.44
N PHE A 153 0.14 -7.83 3.76
CA PHE A 153 1.24 -8.54 3.11
C PHE A 153 1.84 -7.70 1.97
N VAL A 154 1.01 -7.13 1.10
CA VAL A 154 1.47 -6.26 0.01
C VAL A 154 2.25 -5.07 0.56
N TRP A 155 1.76 -4.43 1.63
CA TRP A 155 2.46 -3.32 2.28
C TRP A 155 3.79 -3.74 2.93
N ALA A 156 3.83 -4.89 3.60
CA ALA A 156 5.06 -5.43 4.17
C ALA A 156 6.09 -5.74 3.09
N CYS A 157 5.67 -6.30 1.96
CA CYS A 157 6.52 -6.52 0.80
C CYS A 157 7.05 -5.19 0.23
N CYS A 158 6.20 -4.16 0.10
CA CYS A 158 6.66 -2.84 -0.33
C CYS A 158 7.71 -2.25 0.61
N ALA A 159 7.57 -2.46 1.92
CA ALA A 159 8.47 -1.90 2.93
C ALA A 159 9.75 -2.71 3.19
N ASN A 160 9.76 -4.03 2.94
CA ASN A 160 10.87 -4.91 3.34
C ASN A 160 11.44 -5.76 2.21
N VAL A 161 10.63 -6.10 1.19
CA VAL A 161 11.08 -6.92 0.05
C VAL A 161 11.61 -5.99 -1.04
N LEU A 162 10.77 -5.08 -1.54
CA LEU A 162 11.14 -4.16 -2.63
C LEU A 162 12.42 -3.35 -2.40
N PRO A 163 12.72 -2.80 -1.20
CA PRO A 163 13.98 -2.09 -1.00
C PRO A 163 15.20 -3.01 -1.13
N LEU A 164 15.11 -4.28 -0.72
CA LEU A 164 16.20 -5.25 -0.91
C LEU A 164 16.40 -5.59 -2.37
N ILE A 165 15.32 -5.78 -3.12
CA ILE A 165 15.40 -6.02 -4.57
C ILE A 165 16.06 -4.80 -5.23
N MET A 166 15.60 -3.60 -4.88
CA MET A 166 16.15 -2.37 -5.45
C MET A 166 17.61 -2.17 -5.04
N LEU A 167 17.98 -2.50 -3.81
CA LEU A 167 19.35 -2.37 -3.34
C LEU A 167 20.28 -3.30 -4.12
N LYS A 168 19.84 -4.54 -4.37
CA LYS A 168 20.57 -5.49 -5.21
C LYS A 168 20.73 -4.96 -6.63
N ILE A 169 19.68 -4.35 -7.20
CA ILE A 169 19.71 -3.77 -8.53
C ILE A 169 20.67 -2.56 -8.62
N GLU A 170 20.64 -1.64 -7.65
CA GLU A 170 21.39 -0.38 -7.68
C GLU A 170 22.86 -0.54 -7.29
N THR A 171 23.15 -1.44 -6.34
CA THR A 171 24.47 -1.52 -5.70
C THR A 171 25.12 -2.90 -5.81
N GLY A 172 24.37 -3.92 -6.25
CA GLY A 172 24.84 -5.30 -6.27
C GLY A 172 24.89 -5.98 -4.89
N ILE A 173 24.59 -5.27 -3.80
CA ILE A 173 24.69 -5.78 -2.42
C ILE A 173 23.58 -6.78 -2.13
N ASP A 174 23.97 -7.95 -1.62
CA ASP A 174 23.05 -8.96 -1.08
C ASP A 174 22.96 -8.86 0.45
N TYR A 175 21.77 -9.06 0.98
CA TYR A 175 21.54 -9.17 2.42
C TYR A 175 21.42 -10.63 2.85
N HIS A 176 22.14 -11.02 3.90
CA HIS A 176 22.35 -12.42 4.26
C HIS A 176 21.72 -12.83 5.60
N ASP A 177 21.34 -11.89 6.48
CA ASP A 177 20.71 -12.20 7.76
C ASP A 177 19.20 -12.42 7.60
N SER A 178 18.86 -13.64 7.17
CA SER A 178 17.48 -14.05 6.95
C SER A 178 16.59 -14.00 8.20
N VAL A 179 17.15 -14.10 9.40
CA VAL A 179 16.38 -14.16 10.65
C VAL A 179 15.87 -12.76 11.02
N LEU A 180 16.77 -11.78 11.09
CA LEU A 180 16.39 -10.40 11.42
C LEU A 180 15.42 -9.85 10.37
N TRP A 181 15.69 -10.09 9.08
CA TRP A 181 14.79 -9.66 8.02
C TRP A 181 13.41 -10.31 8.11
N THR A 182 13.34 -11.63 8.36
CA THR A 182 12.05 -12.33 8.50
C THR A 182 11.27 -11.78 9.70
N TRP A 183 11.94 -11.52 10.82
CA TRP A 183 11.33 -10.89 11.99
C TRP A 183 10.74 -9.51 11.67
N LEU A 184 11.52 -8.63 11.01
CA LEU A 184 11.04 -7.30 10.62
C LEU A 184 9.91 -7.36 9.60
N PHE A 185 9.98 -8.30 8.66
CA PHE A 185 8.91 -8.55 7.70
C PHE A 185 7.62 -8.94 8.41
N VAL A 186 7.66 -9.90 9.34
CA VAL A 186 6.48 -10.33 10.11
C VAL A 186 5.93 -9.18 10.96
N LYS A 187 6.80 -8.42 11.66
CA LYS A 187 6.43 -7.22 12.42
C LYS A 187 5.65 -6.22 11.55
N ASN A 188 6.20 -5.88 10.39
CA ASN A 188 5.59 -4.93 9.46
C ASN A 188 4.30 -5.47 8.84
N TRP A 189 4.23 -6.78 8.56
CA TRP A 189 3.03 -7.44 8.07
C TRP A 189 1.89 -7.39 9.09
N MET A 190 2.18 -7.71 10.35
CA MET A 190 1.17 -7.64 11.41
C MET A 190 0.72 -6.21 11.65
N PHE A 191 1.65 -5.24 11.69
CA PHE A 191 1.32 -3.81 11.80
C PHE A 191 0.38 -3.33 10.68
N CYS A 192 0.69 -3.62 9.42
CA CYS A 192 -0.16 -3.23 8.29
C CYS A 192 -1.52 -3.96 8.30
N THR A 193 -1.56 -5.22 8.75
CA THR A 193 -2.81 -5.98 8.91
C THR A 193 -3.69 -5.37 9.99
N VAL A 194 -3.13 -5.05 11.16
CA VAL A 194 -3.84 -4.38 12.26
C VAL A 194 -4.41 -3.05 11.81
N ASN A 195 -3.62 -2.23 11.10
CA ASN A 195 -4.10 -0.96 10.55
C ASN A 195 -5.29 -1.17 9.59
N ALA A 196 -5.25 -2.19 8.73
CA ALA A 196 -6.38 -2.52 7.86
C ALA A 196 -7.63 -2.93 8.65
N ILE A 197 -7.47 -3.71 9.73
CA ILE A 197 -8.59 -4.09 10.62
C ILE A 197 -9.18 -2.86 11.34
N ILE A 198 -8.35 -1.90 11.76
CA ILE A 198 -8.83 -0.65 12.37
C ILE A 198 -9.66 0.17 11.37
N PHE A 199 -9.26 0.23 10.10
CA PHE A 199 -10.07 0.86 9.07
C PHE A 199 -11.42 0.15 8.89
N ASP A 200 -11.45 -1.19 8.92
CA ASP A 200 -12.71 -1.95 8.88
C ASP A 200 -13.61 -1.70 10.10
N ILE A 201 -13.02 -1.50 11.30
CA ILE A 201 -13.77 -1.11 12.51
C ILE A 201 -14.45 0.25 12.29
N LYS A 202 -13.72 1.22 11.75
CA LYS A 202 -14.26 2.55 11.47
C LYS A 202 -15.41 2.50 10.47
N ASP A 203 -15.29 1.68 9.43
CA ASP A 203 -16.29 1.56 8.36
C ASP A 203 -17.43 0.57 8.68
N TYR A 204 -17.46 0.03 9.91
CA TYR A 204 -18.43 -0.98 10.37
C TYR A 204 -19.89 -0.69 9.98
N PRO A 205 -20.46 0.52 10.20
CA PRO A 205 -21.85 0.79 9.85
C PRO A 205 -22.14 0.62 8.35
N THR A 206 -21.17 0.98 7.50
CA THR A 206 -21.29 0.87 6.04
C THR A 206 -21.09 -0.57 5.56
N ASP A 207 -20.14 -1.29 6.17
CA ASP A 207 -19.81 -2.68 5.82
C ASP A 207 -20.87 -3.68 6.26
N ALA A 208 -21.50 -3.44 7.43
CA ALA A 208 -22.63 -4.24 7.92
C ALA A 208 -23.84 -4.13 6.99
N ASN A 209 -24.16 -2.92 6.53
CA ASN A 209 -25.25 -2.66 5.57
C ASN A 209 -25.01 -3.30 4.19
N LYS A 210 -23.76 -3.61 3.84
CA LYS A 210 -23.37 -4.28 2.59
C LYS A 210 -23.13 -5.78 2.75
N HIS A 211 -23.44 -6.36 3.91
CA HIS A 211 -23.21 -7.78 4.25
C HIS A 211 -21.76 -8.25 4.01
N LEU A 212 -20.77 -7.38 4.18
CA LEU A 212 -19.37 -7.74 4.04
C LEU A 212 -18.90 -8.54 5.26
N ARG A 213 -18.25 -9.69 5.04
CA ARG A 213 -17.82 -10.61 6.11
C ARG A 213 -16.49 -10.20 6.78
N THR A 214 -16.36 -8.93 7.21
CA THR A 214 -15.17 -8.47 7.93
C THR A 214 -15.11 -9.04 9.35
N PHE A 215 -13.95 -8.95 10.01
CA PHE A 215 -13.79 -9.42 11.40
C PHE A 215 -14.83 -8.80 12.34
N VAL A 216 -15.03 -7.49 12.22
CA VAL A 216 -15.92 -6.70 13.08
C VAL A 216 -17.38 -7.06 12.84
N VAL A 217 -17.78 -7.26 11.58
CA VAL A 217 -19.14 -7.68 11.23
C VAL A 217 -19.44 -9.09 11.75
N ARG A 218 -18.45 -9.99 11.75
CA ARG A 218 -18.67 -11.40 12.13
C ARG A 218 -18.56 -11.66 13.63
N TYR A 219 -17.63 -11.00 14.32
CA TYR A 219 -17.33 -11.27 15.73
C TYR A 219 -17.75 -10.13 16.67
N GLY A 220 -18.16 -8.98 16.13
CA GLY A 220 -18.42 -7.77 16.89
C GLY A 220 -17.16 -7.01 17.27
N LEU A 221 -17.34 -5.75 17.66
CA LEU A 221 -16.26 -4.81 17.98
C LEU A 221 -15.36 -5.31 19.11
N ARG A 222 -15.94 -5.68 20.25
CA ARG A 222 -15.20 -6.09 21.46
C ARG A 222 -14.31 -7.31 21.20
N LYS A 223 -14.85 -8.35 20.57
CA LYS A 223 -14.10 -9.58 20.28
C LYS A 223 -13.00 -9.33 19.24
N THR A 224 -13.25 -8.46 18.27
CA THR A 224 -12.21 -8.08 17.29
C THR A 224 -11.05 -7.37 17.96
N ILE A 225 -11.32 -6.45 18.89
CA ILE A 225 -10.25 -5.73 19.62
C ILE A 225 -9.45 -6.69 20.51
N PHE A 226 -10.12 -7.42 21.40
CA PHE A 226 -9.43 -8.19 22.45
C PHE A 226 -8.89 -9.54 22.00
N SER A 227 -9.50 -10.18 21.01
CA SER A 227 -9.11 -11.54 20.59
C SER A 227 -8.36 -11.59 19.26
N ILE A 228 -8.32 -10.48 18.50
CA ILE A 228 -7.67 -10.43 17.19
C ILE A 228 -6.65 -9.28 17.14
N LEU A 229 -7.07 -8.05 17.43
CA LEU A 229 -6.23 -6.87 17.26
C LEU A 229 -5.07 -6.83 18.28
N ILE A 230 -5.36 -6.96 19.57
CA ILE A 230 -4.33 -6.93 20.63
C ILE A 230 -3.30 -8.07 20.48
N PRO A 231 -3.69 -9.33 20.21
CA PRO A 231 -2.70 -10.40 20.02
C PRO A 231 -1.81 -10.28 18.77
N LEU A 232 -2.21 -9.46 17.80
CA LEU A 232 -1.43 -9.21 16.58
C LEU A 232 -0.49 -8.00 16.70
N LEU A 233 -0.63 -7.19 17.75
CA LEU A 233 0.28 -6.08 18.09
C LEU A 233 1.47 -6.60 18.89
#